data_AF-X1ECQ8-F1
#
_entry.id   AF-X1ECQ8-F1
#
_cell.length_a   1.000
_cell.length_b   1.000
_cell.length_c   1.000
_cell.angle_alpha   90.00
_cell.angle_beta   90.00
_cell.angle_gamma   90.00
#
_symmetry.space_group_name_H-M   'P 1'
#
loop_
_entity.id
_entity.type
_entity.pdbx_description
1 polymer ?
#
loop_
_entity_poly.entity_id
_entity_poly.type
_entity_poly.pdbx_seq_one_letter_code
_entity_poly.pdbx_strand_id
1 'polypeptide(L)'
;PVLIEIFKNYRKKIHGIIHNTGGGQTKCLNFGKKINYVKDNLFEIPPIFKIIQDSSKTHWKEMFQVFNMGHRMELMTDESTAEEIIKIS
;
A
#
# COMPACT_ATOMS: atom_id res chain seq x y z
N PRO A 1 3.23 -1.48 18.02
CA PRO A 1 2.79 -1.52 16.60
C PRO A 1 3.42 -0.36 15.82
N VAL A 2 3.94 -0.61 14.62
CA VAL A 2 4.71 0.36 13.82
C VAL A 2 3.97 1.70 13.65
N LEU A 3 2.66 1.68 13.36
CA LEU A 3 1.86 2.90 13.20
C LEU A 3 1.76 3.77 14.46
N ILE A 4 1.78 3.18 15.67
CA ILE A 4 1.75 3.95 16.92
C ILE A 4 3.01 4.81 17.01
N GLU A 5 4.16 4.24 16.65
CA GLU A 5 5.43 4.94 16.70
C GLU A 5 5.50 6.04 15.63
N ILE A 6 5.04 5.75 14.42
CA ILE A 6 4.89 6.75 13.35
C ILE A 6 4.02 7.92 13.82
N PHE A 7 2.90 7.67 14.51
CA PHE A 7 2.00 8.73 14.95
C PHE A 7 2.53 9.59 16.09
N LYS A 8 3.41 9.06 16.96
CA LYS A 8 4.04 9.90 18.01
C LYS A 8 4.88 11.01 17.40
N ASN A 9 5.60 10.70 16.32
CA ASN A 9 6.63 11.58 15.76
C ASN A 9 6.15 12.34 14.51
N TYR A 10 5.28 11.75 13.68
CA TYR A 10 4.99 12.25 12.33
C TYR A 10 3.51 12.44 12.02
N ARG A 11 2.59 12.35 13.01
CA ARG A 11 1.13 12.41 12.74
C ARG A 11 0.69 13.61 11.90
N LYS A 12 1.28 14.79 12.10
CA LYS A 12 0.94 16.01 11.34
C LYS A 12 1.45 16.01 9.90
N LYS A 13 2.37 15.10 9.55
CA LYS A 13 2.99 14.96 8.22
C LYS A 13 2.34 13.87 7.36
N ILE A 14 1.39 13.12 7.92
CA ILE A 14 0.64 12.11 7.18
C ILE A 14 -0.55 12.78 6.49
N HIS A 15 -0.53 12.80 5.17
CA HIS A 15 -1.59 13.35 4.32
C HIS A 15 -2.71 12.33 4.05
N GLY A 16 -2.39 11.04 4.12
CA GLY A 16 -3.34 9.97 3.88
C GLY A 16 -2.82 8.63 4.38
N ILE A 17 -3.74 7.74 4.72
CA ILE A 17 -3.44 6.35 5.10
C ILE A 17 -4.44 5.45 4.39
N ILE A 18 -3.94 4.47 3.65
CA ILE A 18 -4.78 3.48 2.96
C ILE A 18 -4.51 2.10 3.55
N HIS A 19 -5.59 1.42 3.95
CA HIS A 19 -5.56 0.02 4.35
C HIS A 19 -6.07 -0.84 3.19
N ASN A 20 -5.16 -1.48 2.46
CA ASN A 20 -5.41 -2.32 1.28
C ASN A 20 -6.16 -3.61 1.63
N THR A 21 -7.44 -3.46 1.94
CA THR A 21 -8.42 -4.52 2.15
C THR A 21 -9.18 -4.78 0.85
N GLY A 22 -10.51 -4.60 0.81
CA GLY A 22 -11.26 -4.59 -0.43
C GLY A 22 -10.79 -3.45 -1.35
N GLY A 23 -10.57 -3.77 -2.62
CA GLY A 23 -9.96 -2.89 -3.62
C GLY A 23 -8.44 -3.07 -3.78
N GLY A 24 -7.80 -3.88 -2.93
CA GLY A 24 -6.38 -4.22 -3.05
C GLY A 24 -5.49 -2.97 -3.17
N GLN A 25 -4.60 -2.98 -4.14
CA GLN A 25 -3.72 -1.87 -4.50
C GLN A 25 -4.45 -0.68 -5.14
N THR A 26 -5.68 -0.86 -5.64
CA THR A 26 -6.45 0.23 -6.28
C THR A 26 -7.32 1.02 -5.29
N LYS A 27 -7.36 0.61 -4.02
CA LYS A 27 -8.23 1.22 -3.00
C LYS A 27 -7.98 2.72 -2.82
N CYS A 28 -6.75 3.19 -3.03
CA CYS A 28 -6.39 4.61 -2.95
C CYS A 28 -7.20 5.49 -3.91
N LEU A 29 -7.70 4.96 -5.04
CA LEU A 29 -8.49 5.70 -6.03
C LEU A 29 -9.84 6.17 -5.50
N ASN A 30 -10.35 5.56 -4.42
CA ASN A 30 -11.58 5.97 -3.77
C ASN A 30 -11.41 7.24 -2.91
N PHE A 31 -10.18 7.76 -2.78
CA PHE A 31 -9.86 8.86 -1.88
C PHE A 31 -9.16 10.02 -2.61
N GLY A 32 -9.64 11.23 -2.31
CA GLY A 32 -9.16 12.46 -2.93
C GLY A 32 -9.78 12.74 -4.31
N LYS A 33 -9.37 13.85 -4.93
CA LYS A 33 -9.83 14.27 -6.27
C LYS A 33 -8.63 14.76 -7.07
N LYS A 34 -8.57 14.40 -8.36
CA LYS A 34 -7.50 14.79 -9.29
C LYS A 34 -6.09 14.39 -8.81
N ILE A 35 -5.98 13.21 -8.21
CA ILE A 35 -4.71 12.63 -7.78
C ILE A 35 -4.33 11.53 -8.76
N ASN A 36 -3.08 11.54 -9.22
CA ASN A 36 -2.49 10.45 -9.98
C ASN A 36 -1.59 9.63 -9.05
N TYR A 37 -1.81 8.32 -8.96
CA TYR A 37 -1.01 7.42 -8.14
C TYR A 37 -0.15 6.54 -9.05
N VAL A 38 1.16 6.53 -8.82
CA VAL A 38 2.12 5.65 -9.51
C VAL A 38 2.70 4.69 -8.49
N LYS A 39 2.68 3.39 -8.81
CA LYS A 39 3.21 2.30 -7.98
C LYS A 39 4.15 1.45 -8.84
N ASP A 40 5.36 1.91 -9.02
CA ASP A 40 6.40 1.33 -9.88
C ASP A 40 7.52 0.62 -9.11
N ASN A 41 7.54 0.76 -7.77
CA ASN A 41 8.47 0.07 -6.87
C ASN A 41 7.70 -0.74 -5.80
N LEU A 42 6.86 -1.67 -6.24
CA LEU A 42 6.13 -2.58 -5.35
C LEU A 42 7.06 -3.65 -4.76
N PHE A 43 6.71 -4.17 -3.58
CA PHE A 43 7.36 -5.36 -3.04
C PHE A 43 7.31 -6.54 -4.02
N GLU A 44 8.30 -7.43 -3.95
CA GLU A 44 8.23 -8.70 -4.64
C GLU A 44 6.96 -9.46 -4.25
N ILE A 45 6.24 -9.97 -5.24
CA ILE A 45 4.97 -10.67 -5.03
C ILE A 45 5.20 -11.88 -4.11
N PRO A 46 4.60 -11.91 -2.90
CA PRO A 46 4.74 -13.05 -2.01
C PRO A 46 4.27 -14.37 -2.66
N PRO A 47 4.91 -15.52 -2.35
CA PRO A 47 4.59 -16.81 -2.98
C PRO A 47 3.12 -17.20 -2.91
N ILE A 48 2.43 -16.85 -1.82
CA ILE A 48 1.00 -17.13 -1.67
C ILE A 48 0.15 -16.52 -2.78
N PHE A 49 0.45 -15.30 -3.24
CA PHE A 49 -0.33 -14.67 -4.31
C PHE A 49 0.00 -15.27 -5.68
N LYS A 50 1.22 -15.79 -5.87
CA LYS A 50 1.56 -16.58 -7.07
C LYS A 50 0.75 -17.87 -7.11
N ILE A 51 0.69 -18.61 -6.00
CA ILE A 51 -0.11 -19.84 -5.87
C ILE A 51 -1.60 -19.57 -6.13
N ILE A 52 -2.15 -18.49 -5.55
CA ILE A 52 -3.53 -18.08 -5.80
C ILE A 52 -3.75 -17.80 -7.28
N GLN A 53 -2.89 -16.99 -7.90
CA GLN A 53 -2.99 -16.62 -9.32
C GLN A 53 -2.88 -17.85 -10.23
N ASP A 54 -1.95 -18.76 -9.95
CA ASP A 54 -1.74 -20.00 -10.69
C ASP A 54 -2.93 -20.94 -10.59
N SER A 55 -3.60 -20.98 -9.43
CA SER A 55 -4.75 -21.84 -9.17
C SER A 55 -6.04 -21.27 -9.75
N SER A 56 -6.27 -19.96 -9.62
CA SER A 56 -7.49 -19.31 -10.08
C SER A 56 -7.44 -18.88 -11.55
N LYS A 57 -6.25 -18.80 -12.14
CA LYS A 57 -5.98 -18.20 -13.47
C LYS A 57 -6.49 -16.77 -13.59
N THR A 58 -6.62 -16.06 -12.47
CA THR A 58 -7.03 -14.65 -12.43
C THR A 58 -5.98 -13.79 -13.11
N HIS A 59 -6.41 -12.79 -13.88
CA HIS A 59 -5.50 -11.85 -14.53
C HIS A 59 -4.77 -10.99 -13.48
N TRP A 60 -3.48 -10.69 -13.66
CA TRP A 60 -2.70 -9.91 -12.68
C TRP A 60 -3.36 -8.57 -12.30
N LYS A 61 -3.96 -7.88 -13.29
CA LYS A 61 -4.72 -6.65 -13.06
C LYS A 61 -5.82 -6.81 -12.00
N GLU A 62 -6.55 -7.92 -12.04
CA GLU A 62 -7.59 -8.22 -11.07
C GLU A 62 -7.00 -8.68 -9.73
N MET A 63 -5.88 -9.42 -9.74
CA MET A 63 -5.15 -9.76 -8.51
C MET A 63 -4.79 -8.50 -7.71
N PHE A 64 -4.33 -7.43 -8.37
CA PHE A 64 -4.04 -6.15 -7.73
C PHE A 64 -5.28 -5.36 -7.29
N GLN A 65 -6.47 -5.66 -7.80
CA GLN A 65 -7.74 -5.06 -7.37
C GLN A 65 -8.40 -5.81 -6.20
N VAL A 66 -8.07 -7.08 -6.01
CA VAL A 66 -8.68 -7.93 -4.99
C VAL A 66 -7.75 -8.10 -3.78
N PHE A 67 -6.46 -8.29 -4.02
CA PHE A 67 -5.47 -8.62 -2.99
C PHE A 67 -4.51 -7.47 -2.72
N ASN A 68 -3.86 -7.52 -1.56
CA ASN A 68 -2.86 -6.54 -1.16
C ASN A 68 -1.48 -6.77 -1.80
N MET A 69 -1.21 -7.96 -2.35
CA MET A 69 -0.04 -8.24 -3.18
C MET A 69 1.34 -8.00 -2.54
N GLY A 70 1.44 -7.85 -1.22
CA GLY A 70 2.73 -7.70 -0.53
C GLY A 70 2.69 -6.71 0.63
N HIS A 71 1.94 -5.62 0.50
CA HIS A 71 1.79 -4.64 1.58
C HIS A 71 0.33 -4.25 1.77
N ARG A 72 -0.08 -4.18 3.04
CA ARG A 72 -1.47 -3.94 3.42
C ARG A 72 -1.75 -2.53 3.91
N MET A 73 -0.72 -1.74 4.21
CA MET A 73 -0.83 -0.35 4.66
C MET A 73 0.02 0.55 3.76
N GLU A 74 -0.52 1.71 3.43
CA GLU A 74 0.16 2.77 2.67
C GLU A 74 0.03 4.08 3.43
N LEU A 75 1.10 4.87 3.46
CA LEU A 75 1.11 6.21 4.01
C LEU A 75 1.50 7.19 2.91
N MET A 76 0.71 8.26 2.79
CA MET A 76 0.96 9.35 1.85
C MET A 76 1.55 10.50 2.66
N THR A 77 2.80 10.82 2.39
CA THR A 77 3.57 11.83 3.13
C THR A 77 4.61 12.45 2.19
N ASP A 78 5.34 13.46 2.66
CA ASP A 78 6.47 14.01 1.92
C ASP A 78 7.68 13.06 1.96
N GLU A 79 8.58 13.20 0.99
CA GLU A 79 9.75 12.33 0.80
C GLU A 79 10.65 12.26 2.04
N SER A 80 10.91 13.41 2.68
CA SER A 80 11.76 13.46 3.87
C SER A 80 11.15 12.70 5.05
N THR A 81 9.84 12.80 5.24
CA THR A 81 9.14 12.04 6.27
C THR A 81 9.08 10.55 5.92
N ALA A 82 8.99 10.18 4.64
CA ALA A 82 8.96 8.78 4.22
C ALA A 82 10.26 8.04 4.61
N GLU A 83 11.43 8.65 4.39
CA GLU A 83 12.72 8.06 4.79
C GLU A 83 12.79 7.80 6.29
N GLU A 84 12.32 8.74 7.10
CA GLU A 84 12.31 8.59 8.56
C GLU A 84 11.32 7.52 9.04
N ILE A 85 10.16 7.40 8.39
CA ILE A 85 9.18 6.35 8.68
C ILE A 85 9.75 4.96 8.37
N ILE A 86 10.48 4.81 7.26
CA ILE A 86 11.10 3.53 6.88
C ILE A 86 12.11 3.08 7.95
N LYS A 87 12.86 4.00 8.58
CA LYS A 87 13.82 3.68 9.65
C LYS A 87 13.18 3.17 10.95
N ILE A 88 11.88 3.43 11.18
CA ILE A 88 11.14 2.90 12.32
C ILE A 88 10.75 1.42 12.10
N SER A 89 10.61 1.01 10.84
CA SER A 89 10.07 -0.29 10.43
C SER A 89 11.13 -1.36 10.21
#